data_AF-A0A4P6HJ57-F1
#
_entry.id   AF-A0A4P6HJ57-F1
#
_cell.length_a   1.000
_cell.length_b   1.000
_cell.length_c   1.000
_cell.angle_alpha   90.00
_cell.angle_beta   90.00
_cell.angle_gamma   90.00
#
_symmetry.space_group_name_H-M   'P 1'
#
loop_
_entity.id
_entity.type
_entity.pdbx_description
1 polymer ?
#
loop_
_entity_poly.entity_id
_entity_poly.type
_entity_poly.pdbx_seq_one_letter_code
_entity_poly.pdbx_strand_id
1 'polypeptide(L)'
;MNAYPANRTEMKAYDTTVITSAYLKEAGREGQFLLKDYAGIAAEVDADTQQGIFVRSTFDATKVWVREGSWAMTGKDIRWYGAIAGSGHGAANHTAIQAAIDTRGRIVIPDDRNGDFEVNDTLLVRSNTTVAWVGNSFIKLTQTSSVGAVIVAYSEGPLGTIPPVPSENVLFDNPLVDGGNLGYAANRPGGENGVGGAFVRNLRIRGGIVKNCRHGNSAPIGTGGKGIQIEADVQNCTAEGTLIVDCTVGVETGGDHDGGVSTGIHYKNLTMVRCDRMISLMQTYTPASLLVSDNSAVVEGVTGYNCGRESHGADEAAKQAFGAIFIDRYANAVIRDVTLWNDTDYGQLGALVRHYIGYNNKVAIEFNGNARVLVDNRTPAPGAGTNGNRTLNQYKVHHRGGGADYAVRNDIVAAVANEYDIRTSSVDVALYDSESAQANNHGRFHNLLNDLIIEGRMDRLAAVLGTGAYGTSARTDVGERRINNVWIPYGGPSPMILPLNTYADNAGAVAGGLTSGMLYKMPVAAGYQVMVVT
;
A
#
# COMPACT_ATOMS: atom_id res chain seq x y z
N MET A 1 -10.83 51.13 21.80
CA MET A 1 -11.11 50.39 23.05
C MET A 1 -11.25 48.92 22.70
N ASN A 2 -10.67 48.00 23.47
CA ASN A 2 -10.86 46.57 23.23
C ASN A 2 -12.17 46.11 23.90
N ALA A 3 -13.05 45.44 23.16
CA ALA A 3 -14.28 44.85 23.71
C ALA A 3 -14.09 43.36 24.04
N TYR A 4 -14.97 42.78 24.86
CA TYR A 4 -14.82 41.40 25.37
C TYR A 4 -16.11 40.58 25.24
N PRO A 5 -16.53 40.26 24.00
CA PRO A 5 -17.79 39.57 23.75
C PRO A 5 -17.73 38.14 24.28
N ALA A 6 -18.84 37.66 24.83
CA ALA A 6 -18.96 36.29 25.33
C ALA A 6 -19.02 35.27 24.17
N ASN A 7 -19.55 35.66 23.02
CA ASN A 7 -19.70 34.81 21.84
C ASN A 7 -19.64 35.62 20.54
N ARG A 8 -19.50 34.94 19.40
CA ARG A 8 -19.44 35.60 18.08
C ARG A 8 -20.70 36.39 17.75
N THR A 9 -21.88 35.95 18.18
CA THR A 9 -23.14 36.68 17.93
C THR A 9 -23.09 38.08 18.56
N GLU A 10 -22.59 38.20 19.79
CA GLU A 10 -22.38 39.50 20.43
C GLU A 10 -21.33 40.33 19.68
N MET A 11 -20.20 39.73 19.30
CA MET A 11 -19.13 40.44 18.58
C MET A 11 -19.60 41.01 17.23
N LYS A 12 -20.46 40.29 16.50
CA LYS A 12 -21.03 40.74 15.22
C LYS A 12 -21.86 42.01 15.34
N ALA A 13 -22.52 42.20 16.48
CA ALA A 13 -23.46 43.29 16.71
C ALA A 13 -22.80 44.57 17.24
N TYR A 14 -21.50 44.55 17.55
CA TYR A 14 -20.78 45.73 18.02
C TYR A 14 -20.79 46.87 17.02
N ASP A 15 -20.94 48.09 17.55
CA ASP A 15 -20.82 49.33 16.79
C ASP A 15 -19.38 49.48 16.27
N THR A 16 -19.21 49.20 14.98
CA THR A 16 -17.93 49.20 14.29
C THR A 16 -17.37 50.61 14.05
N THR A 17 -18.13 51.68 14.36
CA THR A 17 -17.63 53.06 14.34
C THR A 17 -16.85 53.42 15.61
N VAL A 18 -17.10 52.69 16.71
CA VAL A 18 -16.48 52.93 18.03
C VAL A 18 -15.49 51.82 18.39
N ILE A 19 -15.86 50.56 18.13
CA ILE A 19 -15.07 49.39 18.49
C ILE A 19 -14.32 48.91 17.24
N THR A 20 -13.00 48.92 17.31
CA THR A 20 -12.12 48.48 16.21
C THR A 20 -11.29 47.24 16.57
N SER A 21 -11.36 46.79 17.83
CA SER A 21 -10.74 45.57 18.32
C SER A 21 -11.61 44.87 19.38
N ALA A 22 -11.62 43.53 19.36
CA ALA A 22 -12.36 42.73 20.33
C ALA A 22 -11.61 41.44 20.69
N TYR A 23 -11.64 41.02 21.95
CA TYR A 23 -11.13 39.72 22.39
C TYR A 23 -12.30 38.78 22.68
N LEU A 24 -12.53 37.82 21.78
CA LEU A 24 -13.60 36.82 21.89
C LEU A 24 -13.32 35.85 23.04
N LYS A 25 -14.33 35.58 23.88
CA LYS A 25 -14.25 34.64 25.02
C LYS A 25 -15.07 33.36 24.82
N GLU A 26 -15.47 33.06 23.57
CA GLU A 26 -16.19 31.83 23.23
C GLU A 26 -15.27 30.63 23.43
N ALA A 27 -15.68 29.68 24.27
CA ALA A 27 -14.87 28.52 24.65
C ALA A 27 -14.33 27.77 23.42
N GLY A 28 -13.02 27.56 23.38
CA GLY A 28 -12.31 26.89 22.28
C GLY A 28 -12.01 27.79 21.07
N ARG A 29 -12.60 28.99 21.02
CA ARG A 29 -12.45 29.94 19.90
C ARG A 29 -11.89 31.28 20.36
N GLU A 30 -11.34 31.35 21.56
CA GLU A 30 -10.85 32.59 22.16
C GLU A 30 -9.77 33.23 21.32
N GLY A 31 -9.70 34.56 21.33
CA GLY A 31 -8.63 35.29 20.66
C GLY A 31 -8.96 36.74 20.33
N GLN A 32 -7.92 37.47 19.94
CA GLN A 32 -8.02 38.86 19.53
C GLN A 32 -8.50 38.94 18.08
N PHE A 33 -9.38 39.89 17.79
CA PHE A 33 -9.89 40.24 16.47
C PHE A 33 -9.74 41.73 16.23
N LEU A 34 -9.47 42.09 14.98
CA LEU A 34 -9.39 43.46 14.50
C LEU A 34 -10.44 43.68 13.42
N LEU A 35 -11.05 44.86 13.42
CA LEU A 35 -11.99 45.25 12.39
C LEU A 35 -11.25 45.57 11.08
N LYS A 36 -11.71 45.01 9.96
CA LYS A 36 -11.18 45.23 8.61
C LYS A 36 -12.31 45.44 7.60
N ASP A 37 -11.96 45.91 6.42
CA ASP A 37 -12.88 46.03 5.28
C ASP A 37 -13.12 44.66 4.63
N TYR A 38 -14.37 44.39 4.28
CA TYR A 38 -14.80 43.12 3.69
C TYR A 38 -14.40 42.98 2.21
N ALA A 39 -14.40 44.08 1.45
CA ALA A 39 -14.32 44.07 -0.01
C ALA A 39 -13.06 43.39 -0.60
N GLY A 40 -11.98 43.28 0.19
CA GLY A 40 -10.73 42.62 -0.23
C GLY A 40 -10.57 41.16 0.20
N ILE A 41 -11.48 40.63 1.03
CA ILE A 41 -11.36 39.28 1.62
C ILE A 41 -12.67 38.50 1.59
N ALA A 42 -13.61 38.89 0.73
CA ALA A 42 -14.96 38.32 0.69
C ALA A 42 -14.96 36.80 0.48
N ALA A 43 -14.11 36.30 -0.43
CA ALA A 43 -14.03 34.88 -0.73
C ALA A 43 -13.52 34.06 0.46
N GLU A 44 -12.56 34.59 1.22
CA GLU A 44 -12.03 33.96 2.42
C GLU A 44 -13.03 33.95 3.56
N VAL A 45 -13.83 35.02 3.70
CA VAL A 45 -14.94 35.07 4.65
C VAL A 45 -16.00 34.03 4.30
N ASP A 46 -16.36 33.89 3.02
CA ASP A 46 -17.37 32.93 2.56
C ASP A 46 -16.89 31.48 2.72
N ALA A 47 -15.59 31.22 2.57
CA ALA A 47 -14.99 29.91 2.82
C ALA A 47 -14.95 29.55 4.32
N ASP A 48 -14.83 30.53 5.21
CA ASP A 48 -14.84 30.33 6.67
C ASP A 48 -16.27 30.22 7.22
N THR A 49 -16.97 29.15 6.82
CA THR A 49 -18.37 28.91 7.18
C THR A 49 -18.58 28.79 8.69
N GLN A 50 -17.55 28.36 9.42
CA GLN A 50 -17.55 28.27 10.88
C GLN A 50 -16.96 29.51 11.55
N GLN A 51 -16.65 30.58 10.82
CA GLN A 51 -16.19 31.88 11.32
C GLN A 51 -15.08 31.75 12.39
N GLY A 52 -14.09 30.91 12.13
CA GLY A 52 -12.96 30.70 13.03
C GLY A 52 -11.92 31.82 12.94
N ILE A 53 -11.71 32.37 11.74
CA ILE A 53 -10.80 33.47 11.42
C ILE A 53 -11.57 34.76 11.11
N PHE A 54 -12.71 34.65 10.43
CA PHE A 54 -13.48 35.78 9.93
C PHE A 54 -14.90 35.79 10.50
N VAL A 55 -15.30 36.89 11.13
CA VAL A 55 -16.64 37.06 11.69
C VAL A 55 -17.27 38.31 11.07
N ARG A 56 -18.16 38.12 10.09
CA ARG A 56 -18.82 39.23 9.37
C ARG A 56 -19.70 40.06 10.31
N SER A 57 -19.51 41.38 10.31
CA SER A 57 -20.30 42.30 11.15
C SER A 57 -21.76 42.35 10.68
N THR A 58 -22.70 42.41 11.63
CA THR A 58 -24.12 42.68 11.35
C THR A 58 -24.47 44.15 11.55
N PHE A 59 -23.61 44.94 12.19
CA PHE A 59 -23.77 46.39 12.34
C PHE A 59 -23.43 47.13 11.05
N ASP A 60 -22.33 46.75 10.39
CA ASP A 60 -21.88 47.30 9.11
C ASP A 60 -21.47 46.16 8.17
N ALA A 61 -22.26 45.92 7.12
CA ALA A 61 -22.05 44.83 6.18
C ALA A 61 -20.76 44.97 5.33
N THR A 62 -20.11 46.15 5.36
CA THR A 62 -18.82 46.41 4.71
C THR A 62 -17.63 46.01 5.59
N LYS A 63 -17.88 45.60 6.84
CA LYS A 63 -16.85 45.27 7.82
C LYS A 63 -16.86 43.80 8.20
N VAL A 64 -15.68 43.33 8.59
CA VAL A 64 -15.45 41.98 9.10
C VAL A 64 -14.44 42.04 10.24
N TRP A 65 -14.69 41.25 11.28
CA TRP A 65 -13.74 41.00 12.35
C TRP A 65 -12.78 39.91 11.90
N VAL A 66 -11.50 40.21 11.83
CA VAL A 66 -10.45 39.28 11.42
C VAL A 66 -9.61 38.91 12.62
N ARG A 67 -9.44 37.61 12.88
CA ARG A 67 -8.61 37.10 13.96
C ARG A 67 -7.19 37.64 13.79
N GLU A 68 -6.69 38.31 14.81
CA GLU A 68 -5.31 38.76 14.88
C GLU A 68 -4.41 37.57 15.25
N GLY A 69 -3.27 37.47 14.56
CA GLY A 69 -2.26 36.49 14.88
C GLY A 69 -1.42 36.12 13.69
N SER A 70 -0.33 35.42 13.95
CA SER A 70 0.56 34.89 12.91
C SER A 70 -0.03 33.67 12.20
N TRP A 71 -1.35 33.43 12.24
CA TRP A 71 -1.98 32.24 11.66
C TRP A 71 -1.70 32.07 10.16
N ALA A 72 -1.46 33.17 9.44
CA ALA A 72 -1.02 33.10 8.04
C ALA A 72 0.35 32.41 7.89
N MET A 73 1.20 32.50 8.91
CA MET A 73 2.54 31.88 8.98
C MET A 73 2.53 30.56 9.77
N THR A 74 1.85 30.52 10.91
CA THR A 74 1.84 29.40 11.86
C THR A 74 0.70 28.41 11.60
N GLY A 75 -0.22 28.72 10.70
CA GLY A 75 -1.40 27.92 10.39
C GLY A 75 -2.60 28.21 11.29
N LYS A 76 -3.75 27.66 10.86
CA LYS A 76 -5.08 27.86 11.42
C LYS A 76 -5.46 26.66 12.29
N ASP A 77 -5.64 26.90 13.58
CA ASP A 77 -6.00 25.85 14.55
C ASP A 77 -7.47 25.43 14.38
N ILE A 78 -7.72 24.12 14.26
CA ILE A 78 -9.09 23.60 14.08
C ILE A 78 -10.04 23.94 15.24
N ARG A 79 -9.51 24.19 16.44
CA ARG A 79 -10.33 24.56 17.61
C ARG A 79 -11.01 25.92 17.41
N TRP A 80 -10.38 26.84 16.67
CA TRP A 80 -10.98 28.13 16.32
C TRP A 80 -12.27 27.99 15.50
N TYR A 81 -12.41 26.86 14.79
CA TYR A 81 -13.59 26.50 14.01
C TYR A 81 -14.62 25.69 14.82
N GLY A 82 -14.33 25.42 16.10
CA GLY A 82 -15.21 24.73 17.03
C GLY A 82 -14.95 23.23 17.16
N ALA A 83 -13.81 22.72 16.69
CA ALA A 83 -13.43 21.33 16.92
C ALA A 83 -13.10 21.11 18.42
N ILE A 84 -13.59 20.00 18.97
CA ILE A 84 -13.46 19.62 20.38
C ILE A 84 -12.96 18.17 20.41
N ALA A 85 -11.84 17.93 21.10
CA ALA A 85 -11.32 16.58 21.29
C ALA A 85 -12.17 15.79 22.30
N GLY A 86 -12.16 14.46 22.15
CA GLY A 86 -12.92 13.54 23.00
C GLY A 86 -14.10 12.91 22.27
N SER A 87 -14.79 12.02 22.99
CA SER A 87 -15.86 11.18 22.44
C SER A 87 -17.18 11.92 22.24
N GLY A 88 -17.93 11.56 21.19
CA GLY A 88 -19.29 12.05 20.96
C GLY A 88 -19.37 13.35 20.16
N HIS A 89 -18.24 13.78 19.57
CA HIS A 89 -18.14 15.02 18.80
C HIS A 89 -18.03 14.82 17.29
N GLY A 90 -18.15 13.58 16.79
CA GLY A 90 -17.98 13.19 15.38
C GLY A 90 -18.56 14.18 14.36
N ALA A 91 -19.86 14.49 14.44
CA ALA A 91 -20.54 15.37 13.49
C ALA A 91 -20.10 16.84 13.60
N ALA A 92 -19.96 17.35 14.82
CA ALA A 92 -19.57 18.73 15.08
C ALA A 92 -18.12 18.99 14.63
N ASN A 93 -17.22 18.07 14.97
CA ASN A 93 -15.82 18.11 14.57
C ASN A 93 -15.64 17.95 13.07
N HIS A 94 -16.39 17.05 12.42
CA HIS A 94 -16.34 16.94 10.97
C HIS A 94 -16.66 18.28 10.31
N THR A 95 -17.75 18.95 10.73
CA THR A 95 -18.12 20.27 10.21
C THR A 95 -17.05 21.33 10.52
N ALA A 96 -16.52 21.36 11.75
CA ALA A 96 -15.51 22.34 12.15
C ALA A 96 -14.18 22.17 11.41
N ILE A 97 -13.68 20.94 11.29
CA ILE A 97 -12.41 20.62 10.65
C ILE A 97 -12.51 20.80 9.14
N GLN A 98 -13.63 20.38 8.53
CA GLN A 98 -13.85 20.63 7.10
C GLN A 98 -13.89 22.12 6.80
N ALA A 99 -14.58 22.93 7.62
CA ALA A 99 -14.57 24.38 7.46
C ALA A 99 -13.16 24.98 7.57
N ALA A 100 -12.31 24.47 8.47
CA ALA A 100 -10.91 24.88 8.53
C ALA A 100 -10.17 24.57 7.23
N ILE A 101 -10.29 23.34 6.73
CA ILE A 101 -9.70 22.87 5.47
C ILE A 101 -10.15 23.71 4.28
N ASP A 102 -11.44 24.04 4.21
CA ASP A 102 -12.03 24.82 3.09
C ASP A 102 -11.45 26.23 3.00
N THR A 103 -10.92 26.78 4.10
CA THR A 103 -10.19 28.06 4.07
C THR A 103 -8.78 27.97 3.46
N ARG A 104 -8.30 26.76 3.13
CA ARG A 104 -7.00 26.47 2.49
C ARG A 104 -5.78 26.95 3.30
N GLY A 105 -4.58 26.72 2.76
CA GLY A 105 -3.31 27.07 3.42
C GLY A 105 -2.93 26.04 4.48
N ARG A 106 -2.24 26.48 5.55
CA ARG A 106 -1.81 25.58 6.63
C ARG A 106 -2.89 25.44 7.69
N ILE A 107 -3.40 24.22 7.87
CA ILE A 107 -4.36 23.82 8.90
C ILE A 107 -3.61 23.03 9.97
N VAL A 108 -3.88 23.34 11.24
CA VAL A 108 -3.17 22.76 12.38
C VAL A 108 -4.12 21.86 13.15
N ILE A 109 -3.75 20.58 13.26
CA ILE A 109 -4.34 19.63 14.21
C ILE A 109 -3.47 19.67 15.47
N PRO A 110 -3.94 20.29 16.56
CA PRO A 110 -3.16 20.47 17.77
C PRO A 110 -3.13 19.18 18.61
N ASP A 111 -2.28 19.17 19.62
CA ASP A 111 -2.41 18.22 20.73
C ASP A 111 -3.59 18.62 21.62
N ASP A 112 -4.38 17.66 22.08
CA ASP A 112 -5.43 17.89 23.06
C ASP A 112 -5.45 16.79 24.12
N ARG A 113 -5.45 17.20 25.39
CA ARG A 113 -5.44 16.27 26.53
C ARG A 113 -6.75 15.50 26.70
N ASN A 114 -7.83 15.96 26.06
CA ASN A 114 -9.12 15.31 26.12
C ASN A 114 -9.25 14.16 25.09
N GLY A 115 -8.24 13.96 24.24
CA GLY A 115 -8.12 12.80 23.36
C GLY A 115 -8.05 13.15 21.88
N ASP A 116 -8.66 12.28 21.07
CA ASP A 116 -8.70 12.39 19.61
C ASP A 116 -9.84 13.30 19.14
N PHE A 117 -9.70 13.85 17.94
CA PHE A 117 -10.77 14.56 17.25
C PHE A 117 -11.58 13.56 16.42
N GLU A 118 -12.69 13.10 16.99
CA GLU A 118 -13.61 12.21 16.30
C GLU A 118 -14.27 12.93 15.12
N VAL A 119 -14.36 12.29 13.96
CA VAL A 119 -15.15 12.71 12.80
C VAL A 119 -16.13 11.61 12.42
N ASN A 120 -17.24 11.97 11.77
CA ASN A 120 -18.28 11.02 11.36
C ASN A 120 -18.36 10.83 9.83
N ASP A 121 -17.50 11.48 9.07
CA ASP A 121 -17.41 11.33 7.61
C ASP A 121 -16.01 11.78 7.12
N THR A 122 -15.70 11.51 5.85
CA THR A 122 -14.42 11.81 5.19
C THR A 122 -14.13 13.31 5.16
N LEU A 123 -12.94 13.71 5.60
CA LEU A 123 -12.42 15.05 5.39
C LEU A 123 -11.84 15.20 3.97
N LEU A 124 -12.39 16.13 3.19
CA LEU A 124 -11.97 16.38 1.80
C LEU A 124 -10.99 17.54 1.75
N VAL A 125 -9.76 17.26 1.30
CA VAL A 125 -8.67 18.24 1.25
C VAL A 125 -8.41 18.67 -0.18
N ARG A 126 -8.52 19.98 -0.41
CA ARG A 126 -8.42 20.64 -1.72
C ARG A 126 -7.05 21.28 -1.94
N SER A 127 -6.85 21.83 -3.13
CA SER A 127 -5.60 22.41 -3.60
C SER A 127 -4.99 23.41 -2.62
N ASN A 128 -3.65 23.43 -2.59
CA ASN A 128 -2.84 24.37 -1.83
C ASN A 128 -3.15 24.33 -0.32
N THR A 129 -3.44 23.13 0.19
CA THR A 129 -3.73 22.89 1.60
C THR A 129 -2.68 22.00 2.22
N THR A 130 -2.14 22.43 3.35
CA THR A 130 -1.30 21.62 4.23
C THR A 130 -2.10 21.32 5.49
N VAL A 131 -2.34 20.04 5.79
CA VAL A 131 -2.88 19.63 7.10
C VAL A 131 -1.71 19.11 7.91
N ALA A 132 -1.41 19.79 9.02
CA ALA A 132 -0.24 19.53 9.85
C ALA A 132 -0.65 19.14 11.27
N TRP A 133 -0.22 17.97 11.70
CA TRP A 133 -0.38 17.51 13.07
C TRP A 133 0.83 17.94 13.89
N VAL A 134 0.61 18.88 14.80
CA VAL A 134 1.66 19.41 15.69
C VAL A 134 1.62 18.79 17.09
N GLY A 135 0.71 17.84 17.30
CA GLY A 135 0.47 17.15 18.58
C GLY A 135 0.37 15.64 18.43
N ASN A 136 -0.24 14.97 19.42
CA ASN A 136 -0.41 13.52 19.45
C ASN A 136 -1.87 13.06 19.25
N SER A 137 -2.81 14.00 19.13
CA SER A 137 -4.23 13.67 18.88
C SER A 137 -4.44 13.17 17.45
N PHE A 138 -5.23 12.11 17.31
CA PHE A 138 -5.61 11.57 16.01
C PHE A 138 -6.86 12.28 15.47
N ILE A 139 -7.02 12.29 14.15
CA ILE A 139 -8.35 12.35 13.54
C ILE A 139 -8.89 10.92 13.49
N LYS A 140 -10.02 10.68 14.16
CA LYS A 140 -10.58 9.34 14.33
C LYS A 140 -11.96 9.23 13.71
N LEU A 141 -12.13 8.30 12.79
CA LEU A 141 -13.44 8.05 12.19
C LEU A 141 -14.32 7.20 13.12
N THR A 142 -15.57 7.62 13.29
CA THR A 142 -16.53 7.00 14.24
C THR A 142 -17.65 6.20 13.59
N GLN A 143 -17.81 6.32 12.28
CA GLN A 143 -18.77 5.58 11.48
C GLN A 143 -18.28 5.48 10.04
N THR A 144 -18.92 4.63 9.23
CA THR A 144 -18.58 4.50 7.80
C THR A 144 -18.65 5.85 7.10
N SER A 145 -17.66 6.13 6.27
CA SER A 145 -17.57 7.39 5.54
C SER A 145 -18.21 7.29 4.16
N SER A 146 -18.56 8.44 3.59
CA SER A 146 -19.20 8.54 2.28
C SER A 146 -18.24 8.26 1.11
N VAL A 147 -16.94 8.44 1.30
CA VAL A 147 -15.90 8.24 0.28
C VAL A 147 -15.02 7.01 0.57
N GLY A 148 -15.17 6.38 1.74
CA GLY A 148 -14.41 5.20 2.13
C GLY A 148 -13.03 5.50 2.74
N ALA A 149 -12.83 6.70 3.29
CA ALA A 149 -11.58 7.09 3.93
C ALA A 149 -11.78 8.13 5.05
N VAL A 150 -10.81 8.24 5.98
CA VAL A 150 -10.85 9.26 7.03
C VAL A 150 -10.54 10.65 6.46
N ILE A 151 -9.47 10.76 5.66
CA ILE A 151 -9.06 12.00 5.02
C ILE A 151 -8.53 11.74 3.61
N VAL A 152 -8.95 12.54 2.64
CA VAL A 152 -8.61 12.35 1.22
C VAL A 152 -8.24 13.67 0.58
N ALA A 153 -7.12 13.68 -0.14
CA ALA A 153 -6.87 14.73 -1.12
C ALA A 153 -7.71 14.44 -2.36
N TYR A 154 -8.73 15.25 -2.62
CA TYR A 154 -9.79 14.95 -3.58
C TYR A 154 -10.12 16.15 -4.45
N SER A 155 -10.62 15.91 -5.66
CA SER A 155 -10.93 16.90 -6.71
C SER A 155 -11.61 18.18 -6.21
N GLU A 156 -11.40 19.31 -6.91
CA GLU A 156 -11.98 20.63 -6.56
C GLU A 156 -13.51 20.71 -6.73
N GLY A 157 -14.10 19.79 -7.49
CA GLY A 157 -15.52 19.77 -7.82
C GLY A 157 -16.38 19.07 -6.76
N PRO A 158 -17.72 19.18 -6.86
CA PRO A 158 -18.62 18.31 -6.11
C PRO A 158 -18.29 16.83 -6.35
N LEU A 159 -18.46 16.00 -5.31
CA LEU A 159 -18.33 14.55 -5.42
C LEU A 159 -19.18 14.05 -6.62
N GLY A 160 -18.57 13.23 -7.48
CA GLY A 160 -19.22 12.68 -8.68
C GLY A 160 -19.17 13.55 -9.95
N THR A 161 -18.45 14.68 -9.95
CA THR A 161 -18.26 15.48 -11.18
C THR A 161 -17.29 14.78 -12.14
N ILE A 162 -17.67 14.66 -13.43
CA ILE A 162 -16.86 14.00 -14.48
C ILE A 162 -16.65 14.95 -15.69
N PRO A 163 -15.41 15.20 -16.15
CA PRO A 163 -14.16 14.81 -15.52
C PRO A 163 -13.90 15.68 -14.27
N PRO A 164 -13.39 15.10 -13.18
CA PRO A 164 -13.04 15.87 -12.00
C PRO A 164 -11.90 16.84 -12.29
N VAL A 165 -11.93 18.03 -11.69
CA VAL A 165 -10.81 18.98 -11.70
C VAL A 165 -9.82 18.54 -10.61
N PRO A 166 -8.58 18.12 -10.95
CA PRO A 166 -7.69 17.59 -9.96
C PRO A 166 -7.28 18.64 -8.92
N SER A 167 -7.18 18.24 -7.66
CA SER A 167 -6.55 19.10 -6.65
C SER A 167 -5.04 19.07 -6.78
N GLU A 168 -4.36 20.15 -6.41
CA GLU A 168 -2.92 20.30 -6.58
C GLU A 168 -2.23 20.76 -5.30
N ASN A 169 -1.02 20.25 -5.06
CA ASN A 169 -0.13 20.71 -3.98
C ASN A 169 -0.74 20.53 -2.58
N VAL A 170 -1.23 19.33 -2.31
CA VAL A 170 -1.72 18.93 -0.98
C VAL A 170 -0.57 18.29 -0.17
N LEU A 171 -0.44 18.68 1.09
CA LEU A 171 0.52 18.11 2.03
C LEU A 171 -0.19 17.63 3.31
N PHE A 172 -0.01 16.35 3.64
CA PHE A 172 -0.29 15.80 4.96
C PHE A 172 1.04 15.70 5.73
N ASP A 173 1.22 16.57 6.71
CA ASP A 173 2.44 16.71 7.50
C ASP A 173 2.24 16.07 8.88
N ASN A 174 2.91 14.95 9.10
CA ASN A 174 2.83 14.08 10.27
C ASN A 174 1.42 13.50 10.55
N PRO A 175 0.69 12.94 9.56
CA PRO A 175 -0.70 12.52 9.74
C PRO A 175 -0.89 11.54 10.90
N LEU A 176 -1.73 11.90 11.88
CA LEU A 176 -2.20 10.99 12.93
C LEU A 176 -3.66 10.63 12.62
N VAL A 177 -3.87 9.48 11.99
CA VAL A 177 -5.17 9.06 11.46
C VAL A 177 -5.55 7.69 12.00
N ASP A 178 -6.77 7.58 12.52
CA ASP A 178 -7.33 6.35 13.06
C ASP A 178 -8.64 6.01 12.33
N GLY A 179 -8.63 4.90 11.58
CA GLY A 179 -9.80 4.40 10.85
C GLY A 179 -10.92 3.84 11.74
N GLY A 180 -10.73 3.84 13.06
CA GLY A 180 -11.75 3.45 14.04
C GLY A 180 -12.08 1.96 14.05
N ASN A 181 -11.37 1.13 13.28
CA ASN A 181 -11.62 -0.30 13.10
C ASN A 181 -13.06 -0.60 12.64
N LEU A 182 -13.67 0.30 11.87
CA LEU A 182 -15.10 0.30 11.57
C LEU A 182 -15.55 -0.87 10.69
N GLY A 183 -14.66 -1.43 9.88
CA GLY A 183 -14.92 -2.61 9.07
C GLY A 183 -14.89 -3.91 9.85
N TYR A 184 -14.20 -4.00 10.99
CA TYR A 184 -13.91 -5.28 11.65
C TYR A 184 -15.15 -6.08 12.09
N ALA A 185 -16.29 -5.42 12.31
CA ALA A 185 -17.53 -6.12 12.62
C ALA A 185 -17.98 -6.99 11.43
N ALA A 186 -18.30 -8.27 11.70
CA ALA A 186 -18.56 -9.29 10.69
C ALA A 186 -19.65 -8.96 9.65
N ASN A 187 -20.54 -8.01 9.96
CA ASN A 187 -21.66 -7.61 9.11
C ASN A 187 -21.35 -6.43 8.16
N ARG A 188 -20.14 -5.88 8.15
CA ARG A 188 -19.78 -4.77 7.25
C ARG A 188 -18.83 -5.23 6.15
N PRO A 189 -19.20 -5.06 4.86
CA PRO A 189 -18.39 -5.51 3.74
C PRO A 189 -17.27 -4.52 3.35
N GLY A 190 -17.10 -3.39 4.03
CA GLY A 190 -16.07 -2.40 3.68
C GLY A 190 -15.32 -1.92 4.90
N GLY A 191 -13.99 -1.87 4.79
CA GLY A 191 -13.17 -1.09 5.72
C GLY A 191 -13.06 0.35 5.29
N GLU A 192 -12.67 1.21 6.21
CA GLU A 192 -12.32 2.59 5.90
C GLU A 192 -10.82 2.68 5.61
N ASN A 193 -10.45 3.52 4.67
CA ASN A 193 -9.06 3.82 4.40
C ASN A 193 -8.58 4.96 5.31
N GLY A 194 -7.29 5.00 5.63
CA GLY A 194 -6.74 6.05 6.49
C GLY A 194 -6.60 7.35 5.71
N VAL A 195 -5.55 7.41 4.90
CA VAL A 195 -5.19 8.58 4.08
C VAL A 195 -5.33 8.24 2.60
N GLY A 196 -6.14 9.01 1.89
CA GLY A 196 -6.42 8.82 0.47
C GLY A 196 -5.89 9.93 -0.44
N GLY A 197 -5.72 9.60 -1.72
CA GLY A 197 -5.58 10.57 -2.79
C GLY A 197 -6.30 10.08 -4.05
N ALA A 198 -7.19 10.90 -4.61
CA ALA A 198 -7.84 10.62 -5.88
C ALA A 198 -8.02 11.92 -6.67
N PHE A 199 -7.73 11.88 -7.98
CA PHE A 199 -7.73 13.04 -8.86
C PHE A 199 -6.89 14.19 -8.26
N VAL A 200 -5.62 13.92 -7.99
CA VAL A 200 -4.72 14.86 -7.30
C VAL A 200 -3.33 14.87 -7.92
N ARG A 201 -2.74 16.06 -8.01
CA ARG A 201 -1.35 16.27 -8.44
C ARG A 201 -0.50 16.78 -7.29
N ASN A 202 0.74 16.31 -7.20
CA ASN A 202 1.72 16.75 -6.22
C ASN A 202 1.26 16.52 -4.76
N LEU A 203 0.60 15.40 -4.49
CA LEU A 203 0.28 14.99 -3.11
C LEU A 203 1.55 14.56 -2.37
N ARG A 204 1.71 15.05 -1.13
CA ARG A 204 2.79 14.66 -0.22
C ARG A 204 2.21 14.20 1.11
N ILE A 205 2.73 13.08 1.61
CA ILE A 205 2.41 12.53 2.93
C ILE A 205 3.76 12.31 3.64
N ARG A 206 3.99 12.94 4.79
CA ARG A 206 5.30 12.91 5.48
C ARG A 206 5.14 12.52 6.94
N GLY A 207 5.78 11.44 7.38
CA GLY A 207 5.76 10.99 8.77
C GLY A 207 4.40 10.45 9.20
N GLY A 208 4.10 10.57 10.49
CA GLY A 208 2.80 10.25 11.06
C GLY A 208 2.55 8.77 11.35
N ILE A 209 1.35 8.50 11.83
CA ILE A 209 0.81 7.17 12.16
C ILE A 209 -0.58 7.05 11.55
N VAL A 210 -0.78 6.02 10.75
CA VAL A 210 -2.10 5.62 10.24
C VAL A 210 -2.45 4.26 10.80
N LYS A 211 -3.59 4.12 11.48
CA LYS A 211 -3.93 2.87 12.17
C LYS A 211 -5.38 2.46 12.06
N ASN A 212 -5.66 1.21 12.41
CA ASN A 212 -7.00 0.63 12.56
C ASN A 212 -7.89 0.76 11.31
N CYS A 213 -7.28 0.71 10.13
CA CYS A 213 -8.01 0.72 8.85
C CYS A 213 -8.26 -0.74 8.45
N ARG A 214 -9.12 -1.46 9.17
CA ARG A 214 -9.47 -2.86 8.83
C ARG A 214 -10.75 -2.91 8.02
N HIS A 215 -10.77 -3.79 7.02
CA HIS A 215 -12.02 -4.23 6.41
C HIS A 215 -12.69 -5.36 7.19
N GLY A 216 -13.96 -5.60 6.89
CA GLY A 216 -14.73 -6.67 7.54
C GLY A 216 -14.60 -8.01 6.86
N ASN A 217 -14.99 -9.05 7.59
CA ASN A 217 -14.86 -10.45 7.16
C ASN A 217 -15.69 -10.82 5.91
N SER A 218 -16.69 -10.01 5.56
CA SER A 218 -17.56 -10.22 4.39
C SER A 218 -17.20 -9.34 3.20
N ALA A 219 -16.12 -8.56 3.31
CA ALA A 219 -15.67 -7.64 2.29
C ALA A 219 -15.16 -8.39 1.04
N PRO A 220 -15.61 -8.03 -0.17
CA PRO A 220 -14.91 -8.43 -1.38
C PRO A 220 -13.43 -8.04 -1.32
N ILE A 221 -12.63 -8.75 -2.09
CA ILE A 221 -11.21 -8.43 -2.25
C ILE A 221 -11.04 -6.95 -2.65
N GLY A 222 -10.13 -6.26 -1.96
CA GLY A 222 -9.75 -4.89 -2.30
C GLY A 222 -10.71 -3.79 -1.82
N THR A 223 -11.81 -4.13 -1.12
CA THR A 223 -12.74 -3.10 -0.62
C THR A 223 -12.32 -2.58 0.75
N GLY A 224 -11.72 -1.39 0.74
CA GLY A 224 -11.39 -0.65 1.95
C GLY A 224 -10.21 -1.20 2.76
N GLY A 225 -10.01 -0.65 3.95
CA GLY A 225 -9.02 -1.12 4.92
C GLY A 225 -7.56 -0.81 4.56
N LYS A 226 -7.31 0.22 3.76
CA LYS A 226 -5.96 0.63 3.36
C LYS A 226 -5.45 1.71 4.31
N GLY A 227 -4.20 1.59 4.77
CA GLY A 227 -3.55 2.68 5.51
C GLY A 227 -3.41 3.91 4.62
N ILE A 228 -2.69 3.76 3.51
CA ILE A 228 -2.58 4.80 2.48
C ILE A 228 -3.09 4.24 1.15
N GLN A 229 -3.99 4.97 0.50
CA GLN A 229 -4.57 4.60 -0.78
C GLN A 229 -4.40 5.73 -1.80
N ILE A 230 -3.84 5.40 -2.96
CA ILE A 230 -3.66 6.33 -4.07
C ILE A 230 -4.38 5.80 -5.30
N GLU A 231 -5.39 6.51 -5.77
CA GLU A 231 -6.32 6.03 -6.79
C GLU A 231 -6.60 7.05 -7.89
N ALA A 232 -7.08 6.58 -9.04
CA ALA A 232 -7.70 7.38 -10.12
C ALA A 232 -7.04 8.73 -10.45
N ASP A 233 -6.23 8.78 -11.51
CA ASP A 233 -5.59 10.01 -12.03
C ASP A 233 -4.79 10.79 -10.97
N VAL A 234 -4.04 10.08 -10.13
CA VAL A 234 -3.05 10.70 -9.25
C VAL A 234 -1.73 10.87 -10.00
N GLN A 235 -1.12 12.05 -9.88
CA GLN A 235 0.17 12.35 -10.50
C GLN A 235 1.15 12.89 -9.46
N ASN A 236 2.37 12.37 -9.48
CA ASN A 236 3.48 12.82 -8.63
C ASN A 236 3.14 12.77 -7.13
N CYS A 237 2.64 11.64 -6.64
CA CYS A 237 2.38 11.45 -5.21
C CYS A 237 3.61 10.87 -4.49
N THR A 238 3.89 11.34 -3.27
CA THR A 238 4.89 10.71 -2.41
C THR A 238 4.37 10.55 -0.98
N ALA A 239 4.45 9.34 -0.45
CA ALA A 239 4.26 9.05 0.96
C ALA A 239 5.59 8.56 1.56
N GLU A 240 6.04 9.21 2.63
CA GLU A 240 7.35 8.95 3.22
C GLU A 240 7.30 8.92 4.74
N GLY A 241 7.98 7.95 5.37
CA GLY A 241 8.22 7.95 6.81
C GLY A 241 7.00 7.63 7.69
N THR A 242 5.87 7.21 7.10
CA THR A 242 4.64 6.89 7.84
C THR A 242 4.72 5.50 8.48
N LEU A 243 4.27 5.40 9.73
CA LEU A 243 4.01 4.15 10.42
C LEU A 243 2.55 3.73 10.18
N ILE A 244 2.34 2.53 9.65
CA ILE A 244 1.01 1.99 9.35
C ILE A 244 0.76 0.75 10.22
N VAL A 245 -0.32 0.74 11.01
CA VAL A 245 -0.55 -0.26 12.05
C VAL A 245 -1.96 -0.80 12.01
N ASP A 246 -2.11 -2.12 12.03
CA ASP A 246 -3.43 -2.77 12.07
C ASP A 246 -4.37 -2.32 10.96
N CYS A 247 -3.84 -2.20 9.74
CA CYS A 247 -4.62 -2.00 8.53
C CYS A 247 -4.74 -3.32 7.77
N THR A 248 -5.77 -3.49 6.94
CA THR A 248 -5.83 -4.65 6.04
C THR A 248 -4.73 -4.55 4.98
N VAL A 249 -4.55 -3.38 4.39
CA VAL A 249 -3.47 -3.10 3.43
C VAL A 249 -2.63 -1.97 3.97
N GLY A 250 -1.31 -2.10 3.93
CA GLY A 250 -0.39 -1.01 4.25
C GLY A 250 -0.57 0.15 3.27
N VAL A 251 -0.07 -0.05 2.05
CA VAL A 251 -0.23 0.89 0.93
C VAL A 251 -0.91 0.24 -0.26
N GLU A 252 -1.75 0.99 -0.94
CA GLU A 252 -2.34 0.58 -2.21
C GLU A 252 -2.26 1.67 -3.27
N THR A 253 -1.91 1.28 -4.50
CA THR A 253 -2.32 2.03 -5.69
C THR A 253 -3.47 1.30 -6.36
N GLY A 254 -4.62 1.94 -6.47
CA GLY A 254 -5.82 1.39 -7.12
C GLY A 254 -6.14 2.11 -8.43
N GLY A 255 -6.86 1.45 -9.33
CA GLY A 255 -7.47 2.09 -10.50
C GLY A 255 -8.98 2.01 -10.32
N ASP A 256 -9.69 3.14 -10.48
CA ASP A 256 -11.16 3.19 -10.47
C ASP A 256 -11.71 3.11 -11.91
N HIS A 257 -12.97 2.70 -12.05
CA HIS A 257 -13.67 2.49 -13.33
C HIS A 257 -13.66 3.72 -14.23
N ASP A 258 -13.68 4.90 -13.63
CA ASP A 258 -13.81 6.18 -14.31
C ASP A 258 -12.50 7.01 -14.29
N GLY A 259 -11.43 6.44 -13.72
CA GLY A 259 -10.17 7.13 -13.45
C GLY A 259 -9.09 6.93 -14.53
N GLY A 260 -8.31 7.98 -14.77
CA GLY A 260 -7.04 7.89 -15.49
C GLY A 260 -6.00 7.06 -14.74
N VAL A 261 -4.92 6.69 -15.44
CA VAL A 261 -3.81 5.93 -14.86
C VAL A 261 -3.03 6.81 -13.87
N SER A 262 -2.76 6.30 -12.67
CA SER A 262 -1.93 7.00 -11.69
C SER A 262 -0.44 6.84 -12.00
N THR A 263 0.32 7.94 -11.95
CA THR A 263 1.73 8.00 -12.39
C THR A 263 2.61 8.74 -11.38
N GLY A 264 3.90 8.37 -11.32
CA GLY A 264 4.85 9.02 -10.42
C GLY A 264 4.49 8.83 -8.95
N ILE A 265 4.08 7.61 -8.57
CA ILE A 265 3.72 7.28 -7.19
C ILE A 265 4.95 6.74 -6.45
N HIS A 266 5.29 7.32 -5.29
CA HIS A 266 6.45 6.93 -4.50
C HIS A 266 6.06 6.63 -3.05
N TYR A 267 6.39 5.44 -2.57
CA TYR A 267 6.27 5.05 -1.16
C TYR A 267 7.69 4.85 -0.61
N LYS A 268 8.07 5.59 0.43
CA LYS A 268 9.45 5.65 0.92
C LYS A 268 9.53 5.46 2.43
N ASN A 269 10.51 4.71 2.91
CA ASN A 269 10.87 4.68 4.33
C ASN A 269 9.68 4.37 5.25
N LEU A 270 8.75 3.53 4.80
CA LEU A 270 7.52 3.22 5.55
C LEU A 270 7.76 2.06 6.51
N THR A 271 7.04 2.09 7.64
CA THR A 271 6.97 0.94 8.55
C THR A 271 5.55 0.42 8.60
N MET A 272 5.35 -0.88 8.43
CA MET A 272 4.03 -1.53 8.44
C MET A 272 4.01 -2.62 9.50
N VAL A 273 2.96 -2.65 10.31
CA VAL A 273 2.83 -3.59 11.42
C VAL A 273 1.45 -4.24 11.39
N ARG A 274 1.41 -5.57 11.42
CA ARG A 274 0.16 -6.36 11.47
C ARG A 274 -0.77 -6.08 10.30
N CYS A 275 -0.24 -5.93 9.08
CA CYS A 275 -1.06 -5.73 7.90
C CYS A 275 -1.31 -7.06 7.17
N ASP A 276 -2.54 -7.31 6.72
CA ASP A 276 -2.84 -8.52 5.95
C ASP A 276 -2.07 -8.52 4.62
N ARG A 277 -1.90 -7.34 4.02
CA ARG A 277 -1.03 -7.06 2.87
C ARG A 277 -0.16 -5.84 3.17
N MET A 278 1.12 -5.89 2.83
CA MET A 278 1.99 -4.71 2.95
C MET A 278 1.77 -3.75 1.79
N ILE A 279 1.91 -4.28 0.58
CA ILE A 279 1.96 -3.51 -0.66
C ILE A 279 0.97 -4.13 -1.63
N SER A 280 0.05 -3.31 -2.13
CA SER A 280 -0.93 -3.69 -3.16
C SER A 280 -0.80 -2.73 -4.34
N LEU A 281 -0.30 -3.19 -5.48
CA LEU A 281 -0.23 -2.41 -6.71
C LEU A 281 -1.24 -2.99 -7.69
N MET A 282 -2.47 -2.47 -7.70
CA MET A 282 -3.56 -3.04 -8.47
C MET A 282 -4.30 -2.02 -9.33
N GLN A 283 -4.62 -2.38 -10.57
CA GLN A 283 -5.44 -1.54 -11.45
C GLN A 283 -6.68 -2.32 -11.89
N THR A 284 -7.48 -2.74 -10.90
CA THR A 284 -8.54 -3.73 -11.08
C THR A 284 -9.63 -3.29 -12.06
N TYR A 285 -9.82 -1.99 -12.21
CA TYR A 285 -10.88 -1.43 -13.05
C TYR A 285 -10.37 -0.72 -14.29
N THR A 286 -9.05 -0.59 -14.44
CA THR A 286 -8.43 -0.02 -15.63
C THR A 286 -8.45 -1.05 -16.78
N PRO A 287 -8.97 -0.69 -17.97
CA PRO A 287 -8.97 -1.57 -19.13
C PRO A 287 -7.57 -2.08 -19.49
N ALA A 288 -7.44 -3.37 -19.84
CA ALA A 288 -6.17 -4.02 -20.24
C ALA A 288 -5.38 -3.22 -21.31
N SER A 289 -6.06 -2.48 -22.17
CA SER A 289 -5.46 -1.65 -23.21
C SER A 289 -4.65 -0.45 -22.69
N LEU A 290 -4.91 0.02 -21.47
CA LEU A 290 -4.19 1.16 -20.87
C LEU A 290 -3.00 0.72 -19.99
N LEU A 291 -2.75 -0.59 -19.88
CA LEU A 291 -1.91 -1.18 -18.84
C LEU A 291 -0.49 -1.53 -19.30
N VAL A 292 -0.04 -0.97 -20.43
CA VAL A 292 1.20 -1.40 -21.11
C VAL A 292 2.37 -0.43 -21.03
N SER A 293 2.23 0.78 -20.47
CA SER A 293 3.41 1.66 -20.31
C SER A 293 3.37 2.71 -19.20
N ASP A 294 2.20 3.21 -18.80
CA ASP A 294 2.20 4.52 -18.12
C ASP A 294 2.04 4.44 -16.59
N ASN A 295 1.44 3.38 -16.04
CA ASN A 295 1.45 3.22 -14.58
C ASN A 295 2.88 2.96 -14.10
N SER A 296 3.23 3.59 -12.99
CA SER A 296 4.52 3.42 -12.35
C SER A 296 4.41 3.77 -10.87
N ALA A 297 4.98 2.89 -10.04
CA ALA A 297 5.12 3.08 -8.62
C ALA A 297 6.53 2.67 -8.20
N VAL A 298 7.14 3.47 -7.34
CA VAL A 298 8.40 3.14 -6.67
C VAL A 298 8.11 2.92 -5.20
N VAL A 299 8.40 1.73 -4.70
CA VAL A 299 8.34 1.38 -3.29
C VAL A 299 9.77 1.11 -2.82
N GLU A 300 10.27 1.92 -1.89
CA GLU A 300 11.66 1.81 -1.40
C GLU A 300 11.80 2.00 0.11
N GLY A 301 12.69 1.25 0.74
CA GLY A 301 13.00 1.38 2.17
C GLY A 301 11.84 0.99 3.10
N VAL A 302 10.99 0.05 2.70
CA VAL A 302 9.82 -0.36 3.48
C VAL A 302 10.16 -1.51 4.42
N THR A 303 9.80 -1.39 5.70
CA THR A 303 9.93 -2.47 6.68
C THR A 303 8.55 -2.96 7.13
N GLY A 304 8.32 -4.27 7.06
CA GLY A 304 7.10 -4.92 7.55
C GLY A 304 7.36 -5.81 8.74
N TYR A 305 6.42 -5.83 9.68
CA TYR A 305 6.40 -6.73 10.83
C TYR A 305 5.08 -7.45 10.93
N ASN A 306 5.12 -8.78 10.92
CA ASN A 306 3.93 -9.62 11.02
C ASN A 306 2.89 -9.20 9.98
N CYS A 307 3.30 -9.19 8.72
CA CYS A 307 2.44 -8.80 7.60
C CYS A 307 2.33 -9.92 6.54
N GLY A 308 1.31 -9.85 5.70
CA GLY A 308 1.15 -10.76 4.56
C GLY A 308 0.32 -12.00 4.81
N ARG A 309 -0.29 -12.12 6.00
CA ARG A 309 -1.19 -13.22 6.35
C ARG A 309 -2.60 -12.66 6.31
N GLU A 310 -3.33 -13.00 5.26
CA GLU A 310 -4.72 -12.60 5.16
C GLU A 310 -5.52 -13.25 6.28
N SER A 311 -6.15 -12.43 7.10
CA SER A 311 -6.94 -12.88 8.24
C SER A 311 -8.34 -13.35 7.81
N HIS A 312 -8.70 -13.14 6.55
CA HIS A 312 -10.06 -13.32 6.03
C HIS A 312 -10.17 -14.54 5.09
N GLY A 313 -11.24 -15.33 5.30
CA GLY A 313 -11.54 -16.56 4.59
C GLY A 313 -11.52 -17.80 5.49
N ALA A 314 -12.60 -18.58 5.50
CA ALA A 314 -12.61 -19.91 6.13
C ALA A 314 -11.87 -20.95 5.26
N ASP A 315 -11.70 -20.64 3.97
CA ASP A 315 -11.05 -21.48 2.97
C ASP A 315 -9.58 -21.07 2.79
N GLU A 316 -8.70 -22.06 2.83
CA GLU A 316 -7.27 -21.92 2.55
C GLU A 316 -7.00 -21.36 1.14
N ALA A 317 -7.86 -21.62 0.17
CA ALA A 317 -7.77 -21.07 -1.19
C ALA A 317 -7.99 -19.56 -1.24
N ALA A 318 -8.84 -19.00 -0.37
CA ALA A 318 -9.01 -17.56 -0.24
C ALA A 318 -7.74 -16.93 0.35
N LYS A 319 -7.19 -17.52 1.43
CA LYS A 319 -5.94 -17.07 2.06
C LYS A 319 -4.71 -17.19 1.14
N GLN A 320 -4.76 -18.09 0.17
CA GLN A 320 -3.73 -18.26 -0.85
C GLN A 320 -3.83 -17.27 -2.00
N ALA A 321 -4.93 -16.51 -2.11
CA ALA A 321 -5.15 -15.60 -3.23
C ALA A 321 -4.21 -14.37 -3.17
N PHE A 322 -3.66 -14.05 -2.00
CA PHE A 322 -2.80 -12.88 -1.79
C PHE A 322 -1.45 -13.23 -1.20
N GLY A 323 -0.50 -12.32 -1.39
CA GLY A 323 0.78 -12.33 -0.72
C GLY A 323 1.03 -11.02 0.03
N ALA A 324 2.14 -10.96 0.78
CA ALA A 324 2.57 -9.73 1.44
C ALA A 324 2.73 -8.56 0.44
N ILE A 325 3.20 -8.88 -0.77
CA ILE A 325 3.21 -8.00 -1.93
C ILE A 325 2.22 -8.55 -2.96
N PHE A 326 1.31 -7.72 -3.41
CA PHE A 326 0.35 -8.03 -4.46
C PHE A 326 0.52 -7.09 -5.65
N ILE A 327 0.63 -7.64 -6.86
CA ILE A 327 0.73 -6.88 -8.11
C ILE A 327 -0.32 -7.42 -9.08
N ASP A 328 -1.21 -6.55 -9.56
CA ASP A 328 -2.16 -6.86 -10.62
C ASP A 328 -2.31 -5.69 -11.60
N ARG A 329 -2.10 -5.98 -12.89
CA ARG A 329 -2.21 -5.03 -13.99
C ARG A 329 -1.34 -3.80 -13.76
N TYR A 330 -0.09 -4.04 -13.40
CA TYR A 330 0.87 -2.97 -13.18
C TYR A 330 2.02 -3.04 -14.19
N ALA A 331 2.47 -1.90 -14.69
CA ALA A 331 3.69 -1.80 -15.48
C ALA A 331 4.77 -1.03 -14.72
N ASN A 332 6.04 -1.33 -15.01
CA ASN A 332 7.18 -0.54 -14.55
C ASN A 332 7.25 -0.28 -13.04
N ALA A 333 6.61 -1.10 -12.19
CA ALA A 333 6.76 -0.98 -10.74
C ALA A 333 8.20 -1.31 -10.34
N VAL A 334 8.73 -0.56 -9.38
CA VAL A 334 10.02 -0.85 -8.75
C VAL A 334 9.81 -0.96 -7.26
N ILE A 335 9.87 -2.18 -6.73
CA ILE A 335 9.83 -2.49 -5.31
C ILE A 335 11.25 -2.92 -4.91
N ARG A 336 11.91 -2.17 -4.03
CA ARG A 336 13.29 -2.43 -3.61
C ARG A 336 13.52 -2.07 -2.16
N ASP A 337 14.60 -2.56 -1.58
CA ASP A 337 14.99 -2.28 -0.20
C ASP A 337 13.82 -2.55 0.78
N VAL A 338 13.04 -3.59 0.50
CA VAL A 338 11.91 -4.03 1.33
C VAL A 338 12.39 -5.16 2.23
N THR A 339 12.10 -5.05 3.52
CA THR A 339 12.36 -6.12 4.49
C THR A 339 11.05 -6.50 5.20
N LEU A 340 10.76 -7.80 5.29
CA LEU A 340 9.61 -8.32 6.03
C LEU A 340 10.09 -9.31 7.10
N TRP A 341 9.69 -9.05 8.35
CA TRP A 341 9.93 -9.92 9.50
C TRP A 341 8.61 -10.45 10.03
N ASN A 342 8.41 -11.76 9.92
CA ASN A 342 7.31 -12.46 10.56
C ASN A 342 7.87 -13.38 11.63
N ASP A 343 7.42 -13.20 12.87
CA ASP A 343 7.77 -14.12 13.94
C ASP A 343 7.18 -15.52 13.69
N THR A 344 7.65 -16.50 14.45
CA THR A 344 7.20 -17.89 14.32
C THR A 344 5.71 -18.06 14.62
N ASP A 345 5.17 -17.22 15.49
CA ASP A 345 3.78 -17.30 15.96
C ASP A 345 2.80 -16.66 14.95
N TYR A 346 3.32 -15.79 14.07
CA TYR A 346 2.57 -15.20 12.98
C TYR A 346 2.13 -16.23 11.94
N GLY A 347 2.80 -17.38 11.87
CA GLY A 347 2.45 -18.49 10.99
C GLY A 347 2.96 -18.35 9.55
N GLN A 348 2.65 -19.35 8.72
CA GLN A 348 3.10 -19.41 7.34
C GLN A 348 2.24 -18.52 6.43
N LEU A 349 2.91 -17.72 5.57
CA LEU A 349 2.24 -16.97 4.50
C LEU A 349 1.77 -17.89 3.38
N GLY A 350 0.64 -17.58 2.74
CA GLY A 350 0.22 -18.26 1.51
C GLY A 350 1.19 -17.99 0.35
N ALA A 351 1.56 -16.73 0.15
CA ALA A 351 2.63 -16.31 -0.75
C ALA A 351 3.37 -15.09 -0.18
N LEU A 352 4.66 -14.94 -0.48
CA LEU A 352 5.40 -13.71 -0.19
C LEU A 352 5.07 -12.65 -1.25
N VAL A 353 5.29 -12.98 -2.52
CA VAL A 353 4.92 -12.14 -3.67
C VAL A 353 3.83 -12.85 -4.46
N ARG A 354 2.72 -12.15 -4.71
CA ARG A 354 1.67 -12.57 -5.63
C ARG A 354 1.64 -11.60 -6.79
N HIS A 355 1.86 -12.10 -8.02
CA HIS A 355 1.83 -11.26 -9.21
C HIS A 355 0.92 -11.88 -10.27
N TYR A 356 -0.19 -11.22 -10.55
CA TYR A 356 -1.13 -11.67 -11.55
C TYR A 356 -0.78 -11.16 -12.95
N ILE A 357 -1.10 -9.93 -13.33
CA ILE A 357 -0.76 -9.38 -14.66
C ILE A 357 0.21 -8.22 -14.50
N GLY A 358 1.16 -8.08 -15.44
CA GLY A 358 2.04 -6.93 -15.41
C GLY A 358 3.25 -7.02 -16.34
N TYR A 359 3.83 -5.85 -16.60
CA TYR A 359 4.93 -5.68 -17.54
C TYR A 359 6.12 -4.95 -16.91
N ASN A 360 7.33 -5.49 -17.06
CA ASN A 360 8.57 -4.83 -16.65
C ASN A 360 8.59 -4.40 -15.16
N ASN A 361 7.95 -5.17 -14.27
CA ASN A 361 7.98 -4.91 -12.84
C ASN A 361 9.22 -5.53 -12.21
N LYS A 362 9.80 -4.86 -11.22
CA LYS A 362 10.99 -5.29 -10.50
C LYS A 362 10.68 -5.36 -9.01
N VAL A 363 10.85 -6.55 -8.42
CA VAL A 363 10.58 -6.79 -7.01
C VAL A 363 11.84 -7.30 -6.34
N ALA A 364 12.33 -6.61 -5.31
CA ALA A 364 13.44 -7.02 -4.47
C ALA A 364 13.04 -6.95 -3.00
N ILE A 365 13.09 -8.10 -2.31
CA ILE A 365 12.66 -8.24 -0.92
C ILE A 365 13.58 -9.18 -0.12
N GLU A 366 13.91 -8.76 1.11
CA GLU A 366 14.42 -9.64 2.16
C GLU A 366 13.26 -10.07 3.05
N PHE A 367 13.12 -11.38 3.26
CA PHE A 367 12.03 -11.95 4.04
C PHE A 367 12.57 -12.92 5.10
N ASN A 368 12.25 -12.64 6.36
CA ASN A 368 12.46 -13.56 7.47
C ASN A 368 11.10 -14.02 7.99
N GLY A 369 10.80 -15.31 7.83
CA GLY A 369 9.53 -15.89 8.22
C GLY A 369 9.23 -17.14 7.41
N ASN A 370 8.04 -17.71 7.57
CA ASN A 370 7.62 -18.89 6.81
C ASN A 370 6.67 -18.46 5.68
N ALA A 371 6.86 -18.99 4.48
CA ALA A 371 5.93 -18.81 3.37
C ALA A 371 5.77 -20.13 2.64
N ARG A 372 4.57 -20.44 2.18
CA ARG A 372 4.32 -21.60 1.33
C ARG A 372 4.92 -21.39 -0.06
N VAL A 373 4.77 -20.20 -0.62
CA VAL A 373 5.31 -19.83 -1.93
C VAL A 373 6.07 -18.52 -1.85
N LEU A 374 7.28 -18.44 -2.40
CA LEU A 374 8.03 -17.17 -2.43
C LEU A 374 7.51 -16.24 -3.54
N VAL A 375 7.30 -16.76 -4.74
CA VAL A 375 6.69 -16.02 -5.85
C VAL A 375 5.57 -16.85 -6.47
N ASP A 376 4.32 -16.43 -6.28
CA ASP A 376 3.14 -17.08 -6.86
C ASP A 376 2.57 -16.22 -7.99
N ASN A 377 2.78 -16.68 -9.21
CA ASN A 377 2.24 -16.09 -10.41
C ASN A 377 0.98 -16.80 -10.88
N ARG A 378 0.32 -17.61 -10.06
CA ARG A 378 -0.93 -18.25 -10.50
C ARG A 378 -2.07 -17.24 -10.60
N THR A 379 -3.05 -17.54 -11.43
CA THR A 379 -4.33 -16.84 -11.50
C THR A 379 -5.02 -16.87 -10.14
N PRO A 380 -5.39 -15.72 -9.55
CA PRO A 380 -6.16 -15.68 -8.31
C PRO A 380 -7.52 -16.38 -8.47
N ALA A 381 -8.16 -16.60 -7.33
CA ALA A 381 -9.58 -16.96 -7.24
C ALA A 381 -10.48 -15.96 -8.03
N PRO A 382 -11.75 -16.31 -8.33
CA PRO A 382 -12.62 -15.56 -9.26
C PRO A 382 -12.68 -14.05 -9.00
N GLY A 383 -12.47 -13.23 -10.04
CA GLY A 383 -12.60 -11.76 -9.97
C GLY A 383 -11.40 -10.98 -10.55
N ALA A 384 -10.25 -11.62 -10.70
CA ALA A 384 -9.12 -11.03 -11.41
C ALA A 384 -9.30 -11.17 -12.94
N GLY A 385 -8.95 -10.13 -13.72
CA GLY A 385 -9.17 -10.13 -15.17
C GLY A 385 -8.27 -11.14 -15.90
N THR A 386 -8.83 -12.04 -16.71
CA THR A 386 -8.06 -13.15 -17.33
C THR A 386 -7.11 -12.77 -18.46
N ASN A 387 -7.11 -11.50 -18.90
CA ASN A 387 -6.43 -11.06 -20.10
C ASN A 387 -5.32 -10.05 -19.76
N GLY A 388 -4.09 -10.38 -20.09
CA GLY A 388 -2.94 -9.47 -19.96
C GLY A 388 -1.61 -10.20 -20.08
N ASN A 389 -0.56 -9.45 -20.41
CA ASN A 389 0.80 -10.00 -20.53
C ASN A 389 1.50 -10.03 -19.17
N ARG A 390 2.35 -11.04 -18.98
CA ARG A 390 3.24 -11.19 -17.83
C ARG A 390 4.67 -11.27 -18.33
N THR A 391 5.22 -10.12 -18.71
CA THR A 391 6.45 -10.09 -19.49
C THR A 391 7.50 -9.18 -18.86
N LEU A 392 8.77 -9.59 -18.93
CA LEU A 392 9.92 -8.81 -18.46
C LEU A 392 9.92 -8.52 -16.95
N ASN A 393 9.20 -9.30 -16.15
CA ASN A 393 9.19 -9.08 -14.70
C ASN A 393 10.40 -9.73 -14.04
N GLN A 394 10.97 -9.06 -13.05
CA GLN A 394 12.18 -9.48 -12.34
C GLN A 394 11.86 -9.62 -10.85
N TYR A 395 12.21 -10.76 -10.27
CA TYR A 395 12.01 -11.06 -8.86
C TYR A 395 13.34 -11.41 -8.21
N LYS A 396 13.72 -10.68 -7.18
CA LYS A 396 14.89 -10.93 -6.34
C LYS A 396 14.44 -11.15 -4.91
N VAL A 397 14.42 -12.39 -4.46
CA VAL A 397 13.95 -12.76 -3.12
C VAL A 397 15.13 -13.29 -2.31
N HIS A 398 15.34 -12.72 -1.13
CA HIS A 398 16.26 -13.27 -0.13
C HIS A 398 15.46 -13.73 1.09
N HIS A 399 15.25 -15.04 1.19
CA HIS A 399 14.44 -15.68 2.21
C HIS A 399 15.32 -16.36 3.27
N ARG A 400 15.06 -16.04 4.55
CA ARG A 400 15.73 -16.58 5.74
C ARG A 400 14.66 -17.10 6.69
N GLY A 401 14.21 -18.34 6.53
CA GLY A 401 13.06 -18.86 7.26
C GLY A 401 13.02 -20.38 7.38
N GLY A 402 11.96 -20.91 7.99
CA GLY A 402 11.73 -22.34 8.27
C GLY A 402 11.41 -23.21 7.05
N GLY A 403 11.56 -22.65 5.84
CA GLY A 403 11.34 -23.32 4.57
C GLY A 403 10.16 -22.74 3.79
N ALA A 404 10.21 -22.96 2.48
CA ALA A 404 9.08 -22.71 1.60
C ALA A 404 8.73 -23.96 0.82
N ASP A 405 7.45 -24.29 0.67
CA ASP A 405 7.04 -25.43 -0.15
C ASP A 405 7.53 -25.23 -1.60
N TYR A 406 7.33 -24.02 -2.13
CA TYR A 406 7.69 -23.67 -3.50
C TYR A 406 8.49 -22.37 -3.56
N ALA A 407 9.56 -22.34 -4.38
CA ALA A 407 10.20 -21.07 -4.69
C ALA A 407 9.35 -20.25 -5.68
N VAL A 408 8.88 -20.87 -6.77
CA VAL A 408 8.06 -20.20 -7.77
C VAL A 408 6.88 -21.08 -8.21
N ARG A 409 5.68 -20.51 -8.33
CA ARG A 409 4.52 -21.16 -8.96
C ARG A 409 3.97 -20.31 -10.11
N ASN A 410 3.48 -20.94 -11.17
CA ASN A 410 2.93 -20.25 -12.33
C ASN A 410 1.91 -21.14 -13.07
N ASP A 411 0.82 -20.61 -13.60
CA ASP A 411 -0.20 -21.39 -14.32
C ASP A 411 -0.46 -20.89 -15.75
N ILE A 412 0.01 -19.70 -16.14
CA ILE A 412 -0.35 -19.09 -17.43
C ILE A 412 0.73 -19.26 -18.48
N VAL A 413 0.31 -19.70 -19.68
CA VAL A 413 1.14 -19.86 -20.90
C VAL A 413 1.78 -18.55 -21.37
N ALA A 414 1.21 -17.38 -21.04
CA ALA A 414 1.63 -16.05 -21.47
C ALA A 414 2.72 -15.38 -20.60
N ALA A 415 3.38 -16.11 -19.68
CA ALA A 415 4.50 -15.56 -18.92
C ALA A 415 5.81 -15.67 -19.73
N VAL A 416 6.34 -14.55 -20.21
CA VAL A 416 7.48 -14.53 -21.15
C VAL A 416 8.61 -13.67 -20.61
N ALA A 417 9.85 -14.15 -20.68
CA ALA A 417 11.03 -13.36 -20.33
C ALA A 417 11.01 -12.81 -18.88
N ASN A 418 10.44 -13.57 -17.95
CA ASN A 418 10.53 -13.25 -16.52
C ASN A 418 11.80 -13.86 -15.93
N GLU A 419 12.42 -13.14 -14.99
CA GLU A 419 13.64 -13.52 -14.30
C GLU A 419 13.39 -13.70 -12.81
N TYR A 420 13.88 -14.81 -12.26
CA TYR A 420 13.78 -15.13 -10.83
C TYR A 420 15.18 -15.34 -10.25
N ASP A 421 15.62 -14.51 -9.29
CA ASP A 421 16.82 -14.67 -8.46
C ASP A 421 16.36 -14.94 -7.02
N ILE A 422 16.25 -16.21 -6.65
CA ILE A 422 15.71 -16.65 -5.36
C ILE A 422 16.82 -17.23 -4.51
N ARG A 423 17.06 -16.65 -3.34
CA ARG A 423 18.00 -17.15 -2.33
C ARG A 423 17.21 -17.60 -1.12
N THR A 424 17.34 -18.86 -0.73
CA THR A 424 16.56 -19.44 0.37
C THR A 424 17.35 -20.54 1.08
N SER A 425 17.09 -20.76 2.36
CA SER A 425 17.68 -21.86 3.14
C SER A 425 17.17 -23.22 2.69
N SER A 426 15.88 -23.35 2.45
CA SER A 426 15.26 -24.60 1.99
C SER A 426 14.08 -24.34 1.05
N VAL A 427 13.79 -25.35 0.22
CA VAL A 427 12.56 -25.49 -0.55
C VAL A 427 12.11 -26.94 -0.43
N ASP A 428 10.91 -27.17 0.11
CA ASP A 428 10.52 -28.48 0.61
C ASP A 428 9.81 -29.33 -0.44
N VAL A 429 9.10 -28.71 -1.39
CA VAL A 429 8.39 -29.41 -2.47
C VAL A 429 9.11 -29.25 -3.80
N ALA A 430 9.17 -28.03 -4.34
CA ALA A 430 9.73 -27.81 -5.67
C ALA A 430 10.25 -26.39 -5.88
N LEU A 431 11.36 -26.24 -6.62
CA LEU A 431 11.84 -24.92 -7.05
C LEU A 431 10.84 -24.23 -7.98
N TYR A 432 10.17 -25.01 -8.80
CA TYR A 432 9.22 -24.49 -9.77
C TYR A 432 8.04 -25.44 -10.00
N ASP A 433 6.84 -24.91 -9.86
CA ASP A 433 5.57 -25.58 -10.18
C ASP A 433 4.86 -24.84 -11.32
N SER A 434 4.55 -25.55 -12.40
CA SER A 434 3.91 -24.97 -13.58
C SER A 434 3.09 -25.96 -14.39
N GLU A 435 1.86 -25.55 -14.73
CA GLU A 435 0.95 -26.33 -15.58
C GLU A 435 1.31 -26.25 -17.07
N SER A 436 2.11 -25.23 -17.46
CA SER A 436 2.50 -24.96 -18.84
C SER A 436 4.00 -24.88 -19.03
N ALA A 437 4.47 -25.05 -20.27
CA ALA A 437 5.87 -24.85 -20.63
C ALA A 437 6.22 -23.35 -20.64
N GLN A 438 7.35 -22.99 -20.04
CA GLN A 438 7.75 -21.61 -19.78
C GLN A 438 9.15 -21.34 -20.33
N ALA A 439 9.27 -21.59 -21.63
CA ALA A 439 10.54 -21.64 -22.34
C ALA A 439 11.31 -20.31 -22.25
N ASN A 440 10.65 -19.17 -22.07
CA ASN A 440 11.31 -17.87 -22.07
C ASN A 440 11.60 -17.34 -20.67
N ASN A 441 11.22 -18.06 -19.61
CA ASN A 441 11.48 -17.63 -18.24
C ASN A 441 12.81 -18.21 -17.74
N HIS A 442 13.56 -17.44 -16.97
CA HIS A 442 14.87 -17.82 -16.45
C HIS A 442 14.87 -17.78 -14.91
N GLY A 443 15.41 -18.82 -14.29
CA GLY A 443 15.56 -18.91 -12.84
C GLY A 443 17.02 -19.05 -12.43
N ARG A 444 17.37 -18.45 -11.30
CA ARG A 444 18.60 -18.64 -10.53
C ARG A 444 18.19 -18.87 -9.07
N PHE A 445 18.46 -20.06 -8.56
CA PHE A 445 18.10 -20.50 -7.22
C PHE A 445 19.36 -20.75 -6.42
N HIS A 446 19.54 -20.06 -5.29
CA HIS A 446 20.69 -20.19 -4.40
C HIS A 446 20.25 -20.75 -3.05
N ASN A 447 20.74 -21.94 -2.72
CA ASN A 447 20.60 -22.53 -1.41
C ASN A 447 21.62 -21.90 -0.44
N LEU A 448 21.13 -21.18 0.56
CA LEU A 448 21.97 -20.48 1.53
C LEU A 448 22.67 -21.41 2.53
N LEU A 449 22.21 -22.66 2.71
CA LEU A 449 22.79 -23.61 3.67
C LEU A 449 24.05 -24.29 3.12
N ASN A 450 24.08 -24.58 1.83
CA ASN A 450 25.15 -25.38 1.21
C ASN A 450 25.80 -24.71 -0.02
N ASP A 451 25.47 -23.45 -0.27
CA ASP A 451 25.97 -22.63 -1.37
C ASP A 451 25.71 -23.23 -2.77
N LEU A 452 24.70 -24.10 -2.90
CA LEU A 452 24.28 -24.67 -4.18
C LEU A 452 23.52 -23.63 -5.01
N ILE A 453 23.96 -23.41 -6.23
CA ILE A 453 23.31 -22.53 -7.21
C ILE A 453 22.80 -23.37 -8.37
N ILE A 454 21.52 -23.23 -8.71
CA ILE A 454 20.90 -23.85 -9.88
C ILE A 454 20.36 -22.73 -10.76
N GLU A 455 20.80 -22.66 -12.02
CA GLU A 455 20.34 -21.64 -12.96
C GLU A 455 20.01 -22.22 -14.35
N GLY A 456 19.06 -21.60 -15.03
CA GLY A 456 18.62 -22.00 -16.38
C GLY A 456 17.16 -21.65 -16.68
N ARG A 457 16.67 -22.17 -17.81
CA ARG A 457 15.28 -21.97 -18.26
C ARG A 457 14.29 -22.72 -17.37
N MET A 458 13.18 -22.08 -17.00
CA MET A 458 12.24 -22.57 -15.99
C MET A 458 11.50 -23.86 -16.40
N ASP A 459 11.26 -24.08 -17.69
CA ASP A 459 10.68 -25.32 -18.23
C ASP A 459 11.54 -26.57 -17.96
N ARG A 460 12.81 -26.37 -17.58
CA ARG A 460 13.79 -27.44 -17.29
C ARG A 460 14.23 -27.51 -15.84
N LEU A 461 13.92 -26.50 -15.04
CA LEU A 461 14.18 -26.48 -13.58
C LEU A 461 13.00 -27.02 -12.74
N ALA A 462 11.86 -27.33 -13.38
CA ALA A 462 10.67 -27.87 -12.72
C ALA A 462 10.93 -29.24 -12.05
N ALA A 463 10.60 -29.36 -10.76
CA ALA A 463 10.69 -30.63 -10.04
C ALA A 463 9.41 -31.46 -10.22
N VAL A 464 9.59 -32.76 -10.44
CA VAL A 464 8.52 -33.76 -10.57
C VAL A 464 8.23 -34.35 -9.20
N LEU A 465 7.17 -33.91 -8.53
CA LEU A 465 6.61 -34.63 -7.38
C LEU A 465 5.07 -34.65 -7.33
N GLY A 466 4.37 -33.96 -8.23
CA GLY A 466 2.90 -34.01 -8.32
C GLY A 466 2.43 -35.00 -9.37
N THR A 467 1.42 -35.82 -9.06
CA THR A 467 0.77 -36.81 -9.94
C THR A 467 0.01 -36.20 -11.14
N GLY A 468 0.15 -34.91 -11.41
CA GLY A 468 -0.51 -34.21 -12.51
C GLY A 468 0.26 -34.38 -13.82
N ALA A 469 -0.42 -34.88 -14.85
CA ALA A 469 0.13 -35.03 -16.19
C ALA A 469 0.70 -33.70 -16.71
N TYR A 470 1.98 -33.68 -17.07
CA TYR A 470 2.62 -32.53 -17.71
C TYR A 470 1.99 -32.24 -19.07
N GLY A 471 1.85 -30.96 -19.42
CA GLY A 471 1.69 -30.54 -20.82
C GLY A 471 2.93 -30.96 -21.63
N THR A 472 2.89 -32.14 -22.24
CA THR A 472 4.01 -32.82 -22.91
C THR A 472 4.38 -32.22 -24.27
N SER A 473 3.57 -31.33 -24.83
CA SER A 473 3.65 -30.97 -26.25
C SER A 473 4.65 -29.88 -26.63
N ALA A 474 5.34 -29.22 -25.70
CA ALA A 474 6.18 -28.04 -26.01
C ALA A 474 7.62 -28.06 -25.47
N ARG A 475 8.12 -29.18 -24.91
CA ARG A 475 9.48 -29.27 -24.34
C ARG A 475 10.51 -29.83 -25.33
N THR A 476 10.51 -29.36 -26.58
CA THR A 476 11.38 -29.86 -27.67
C THR A 476 12.76 -29.18 -27.77
N ASP A 477 13.01 -28.12 -27.01
CA ASP A 477 14.25 -27.34 -27.15
C ASP A 477 15.46 -28.03 -26.51
N VAL A 478 16.58 -28.04 -27.25
CA VAL A 478 17.95 -28.19 -26.71
C VAL A 478 18.30 -26.93 -25.94
N GLY A 479 19.01 -27.06 -24.82
CA GLY A 479 19.54 -25.89 -24.11
C GLY A 479 20.52 -26.26 -23.03
N GLU A 480 20.81 -25.28 -22.18
CA GLU A 480 21.83 -25.37 -21.16
C GLU A 480 21.25 -25.04 -19.78
N ARG A 481 21.76 -25.73 -18.76
CA ARG A 481 21.54 -25.41 -17.34
C ARG A 481 22.89 -25.37 -16.66
N ARG A 482 22.98 -24.61 -15.57
CA ARG A 482 24.20 -24.53 -14.77
C ARG A 482 23.92 -24.86 -13.31
N ILE A 483 24.76 -25.73 -12.78
CA ILE A 483 24.79 -26.07 -11.35
C ILE A 483 26.14 -25.62 -10.83
N ASN A 484 26.12 -24.64 -9.93
CA ASN A 484 27.28 -23.87 -9.50
C ASN A 484 28.02 -23.26 -10.71
N ASN A 485 29.12 -23.86 -11.16
CA ASN A 485 29.93 -23.43 -12.30
C ASN A 485 29.99 -24.46 -13.42
N VAL A 486 29.18 -25.53 -13.34
CA VAL A 486 29.19 -26.62 -14.32
C VAL A 486 28.02 -26.47 -15.27
N TRP A 487 28.33 -26.35 -16.55
CA TRP A 487 27.34 -26.37 -17.64
C TRP A 487 26.96 -27.80 -17.96
N ILE A 488 25.66 -28.08 -17.96
CA ILE A 488 25.12 -29.39 -18.29
C ILE A 488 24.23 -29.21 -19.52
N PRO A 489 24.68 -29.60 -20.72
CA PRO A 489 23.82 -29.62 -21.88
C PRO A 489 22.73 -30.69 -21.68
N TYR A 490 21.54 -30.47 -22.24
CA TYR A 490 20.49 -31.47 -22.27
C TYR A 490 19.93 -31.63 -23.68
N GLY A 491 19.77 -32.87 -24.10
CA GLY A 491 19.11 -33.26 -25.35
C GLY A 491 17.93 -34.17 -25.04
N GLY A 492 16.71 -33.75 -25.41
CA GLY A 492 15.50 -34.56 -25.29
C GLY A 492 14.53 -34.14 -24.18
N PRO A 493 13.34 -34.79 -24.12
CA PRO A 493 12.22 -34.36 -23.29
C PRO A 493 12.35 -34.68 -21.79
N SER A 494 13.41 -35.34 -21.34
CA SER A 494 13.51 -35.82 -19.95
C SER A 494 13.67 -34.67 -18.95
N PRO A 495 12.67 -34.37 -18.11
CA PRO A 495 12.84 -33.44 -16.99
C PRO A 495 13.76 -34.08 -15.95
N MET A 496 14.59 -33.28 -15.29
CA MET A 496 15.46 -33.74 -14.22
C MET A 496 14.87 -33.28 -12.88
N ILE A 497 14.72 -34.21 -11.93
CA ILE A 497 14.11 -33.97 -10.63
C ILE A 497 15.20 -33.48 -9.67
N LEU A 498 15.05 -32.27 -9.11
CA LEU A 498 15.99 -31.74 -8.11
C LEU A 498 15.25 -31.04 -6.97
N PRO A 499 14.98 -31.72 -5.83
CA PRO A 499 14.70 -31.03 -4.57
C PRO A 499 16.00 -30.38 -4.07
N LEU A 500 15.90 -29.13 -3.58
CA LEU A 500 17.06 -28.36 -3.13
C LEU A 500 17.69 -28.96 -1.85
N ASN A 501 16.89 -29.64 -1.02
CA ASN A 501 17.30 -30.24 0.25
C ASN A 501 18.00 -31.61 0.08
N THR A 502 17.74 -32.34 -1.01
CA THR A 502 18.28 -33.71 -1.23
C THR A 502 19.74 -33.76 -1.69
N TYR A 503 20.39 -32.62 -1.94
CA TYR A 503 21.82 -32.59 -2.30
C TYR A 503 22.75 -32.64 -1.08
N ALA A 504 22.20 -32.69 0.15
CA ALA A 504 22.97 -32.57 1.37
C ALA A 504 23.70 -33.86 1.79
N ASP A 505 23.19 -35.08 1.53
CA ASP A 505 23.86 -36.31 1.98
C ASP A 505 23.46 -37.56 1.17
N ASN A 506 24.03 -37.73 -0.03
CA ASN A 506 23.86 -38.97 -0.81
C ASN A 506 24.94 -40.02 -0.51
N ALA A 507 25.39 -40.14 0.74
CA ALA A 507 26.20 -41.28 1.16
C ALA A 507 25.38 -42.60 1.19
N GLY A 508 24.06 -42.53 1.37
CA GLY A 508 23.18 -43.71 1.45
C GLY A 508 22.62 -44.24 0.11
N ALA A 509 22.54 -43.41 -0.93
CA ALA A 509 21.91 -43.78 -2.22
C ALA A 509 22.79 -44.72 -3.09
N VAL A 510 24.07 -44.86 -2.76
CA VAL A 510 25.04 -45.68 -3.53
C VAL A 510 24.74 -47.19 -3.43
N ALA A 511 23.94 -47.63 -2.45
CA ALA A 511 23.60 -49.05 -2.29
C ALA A 511 22.50 -49.58 -3.25
N GLY A 512 21.78 -48.70 -3.96
CA GLY A 512 20.58 -49.05 -4.75
C GLY A 512 20.78 -49.25 -6.26
N GLY A 513 21.99 -49.03 -6.80
CA GLY A 513 22.26 -49.03 -8.24
C GLY A 513 21.96 -47.68 -8.89
N LEU A 514 22.93 -47.18 -9.65
CA LEU A 514 22.86 -45.87 -10.32
C LEU A 514 22.05 -46.01 -11.62
N THR A 515 21.05 -45.15 -11.83
CA THR A 515 20.35 -45.01 -13.11
C THR A 515 20.90 -43.83 -13.91
N SER A 516 20.94 -43.96 -15.25
CA SER A 516 21.37 -42.90 -16.17
C SER A 516 20.51 -41.64 -15.98
N GLY A 517 21.16 -40.47 -15.94
CA GLY A 517 20.50 -39.16 -15.81
C GLY A 517 20.43 -38.57 -14.40
N MET A 518 20.95 -39.25 -13.37
CA MET A 518 21.04 -38.71 -12.01
C MET A 518 22.36 -37.94 -11.76
N LEU A 519 22.26 -36.82 -11.03
CA LEU A 519 23.39 -36.01 -10.60
C LEU A 519 23.82 -36.40 -9.18
N TYR A 520 25.09 -36.74 -9.00
CA TYR A 520 25.65 -37.11 -7.70
C TYR A 520 26.68 -36.09 -7.22
N LYS A 521 26.58 -35.73 -5.94
CA LYS A 521 27.64 -35.03 -5.21
C LYS A 521 28.60 -36.07 -4.67
N MET A 522 29.81 -36.15 -5.23
CA MET A 522 30.85 -37.01 -4.67
C MET A 522 31.88 -36.15 -3.93
N PRO A 523 32.17 -36.46 -2.65
CA PRO A 523 33.30 -35.83 -1.97
C PRO A 523 34.60 -36.27 -2.64
N VAL A 524 35.47 -35.31 -2.97
CA VAL A 524 36.84 -35.54 -3.45
C VAL A 524 37.82 -34.81 -2.54
N ALA A 525 39.09 -35.21 -2.54
CA ALA A 525 40.11 -34.72 -1.60
C ALA A 525 40.33 -33.18 -1.60
N ALA A 526 39.82 -32.46 -2.60
CA ALA A 526 39.93 -30.99 -2.73
C ALA A 526 38.56 -30.28 -2.83
N GLY A 527 37.44 -30.93 -2.49
CA GLY A 527 36.10 -30.34 -2.57
C GLY A 527 35.03 -31.34 -3.00
N TYR A 528 34.09 -30.91 -3.83
CA TYR A 528 33.05 -31.78 -4.39
C TYR A 528 33.17 -31.84 -5.91
N GLN A 529 33.06 -33.03 -6.48
CA GLN A 529 32.83 -33.21 -7.91
C GLN A 529 31.37 -33.58 -8.16
N VAL A 530 30.79 -32.96 -9.18
CA VAL A 530 29.48 -33.35 -9.71
C VAL A 530 29.74 -34.38 -10.80
N MET A 531 29.33 -35.63 -10.56
CA MET A 531 29.38 -36.67 -11.58
C MET A 531 28.00 -36.78 -12.23
N VAL A 532 27.96 -36.61 -13.55
CA VAL A 532 26.80 -36.94 -14.38
C VAL A 532 26.95 -38.39 -14.78
N VAL A 533 26.06 -39.27 -14.31
CA VAL A 533 25.99 -40.65 -14.82
C VAL A 533 25.30 -40.58 -16.17
N THR A 534 26.10 -40.62 -17.25
CA THR A 534 25.63 -40.76 -18.63
C THR A 534 25.07 -42.15 -18.86
#